data_AF-A0A3D3I2S2-F1
#
_entry.id   AF-A0A3D3I2S2-F1
#
_cell.length_a   1.000
_cell.length_b   1.000
_cell.length_c   1.000
_cell.angle_alpha   90.00
_cell.angle_beta   90.00
_cell.angle_gamma   90.00
#
_symmetry.space_group_name_H-M   'P 1'
#
loop_
_entity.id
_entity.type
_entity.pdbx_description
1 polymer ?
#
loop_
_entity_poly.entity_id
_entity_poly.type
_entity_poly.pdbx_seq_one_letter_code
_entity_poly.pdbx_strand_id
1 'polypeptide(L)'
;GLFAGSGVGKSVLIGMMARYTEADVIVVGLIGERGREVKEFIEHSLGSVGLERSVVVAAPADTSPLMRLQGAAYATTVAEYFRDQGKQVLLVMDSLTRYAMAQREIALAIGEPPVTRGYPPSVFARLPALVERAGNGPEGGGSITAFYTVLAEGDDQQDPIADSARAILDGHIVLTRALADQGHYPAIDIEQSISRAMHNMVGDAHFDRVRQFKQLFSRYQRSRDLIAVGAYQQGADPMLDLAVAAYPRLEAFLQQRIDEREDTIGAVNKLNQLFSGG
;
A
#
# COMPACT_ATOMS: atom_id res chain seq x y z
N GLY A 1 3.78 3.83 -0.67
CA GLY A 1 2.62 3.85 -1.60
C GLY A 1 1.90 2.52 -1.62
N LEU A 2 0.66 2.49 -2.08
CA LEU A 2 -0.16 1.27 -2.23
C LEU A 2 -0.66 1.17 -3.68
N PHE A 3 -0.07 0.28 -4.45
CA PHE A 3 -0.32 0.12 -5.88
C PHE A 3 -1.33 -1.00 -6.05
N ALA A 4 -2.49 -0.70 -6.60
CA ALA A 4 -3.57 -1.68 -6.69
C ALA A 4 -4.45 -1.42 -7.91
N GLY A 5 -4.88 -2.50 -8.56
CA GLY A 5 -5.96 -2.47 -9.54
C GLY A 5 -7.35 -2.46 -8.88
N SER A 6 -8.39 -2.42 -9.71
CA SER A 6 -9.76 -2.63 -9.23
C SER A 6 -9.99 -4.09 -8.84
N GLY A 7 -10.68 -4.30 -7.70
CA GLY A 7 -11.12 -5.62 -7.24
C GLY A 7 -10.08 -6.47 -6.50
N VAL A 8 -8.88 -5.96 -6.23
CA VAL A 8 -7.79 -6.74 -5.58
C VAL A 8 -7.75 -6.59 -4.04
N GLY A 9 -8.78 -6.00 -3.43
CA GLY A 9 -8.87 -5.84 -1.97
C GLY A 9 -8.25 -4.55 -1.39
N LYS A 10 -7.98 -3.53 -2.22
CA LYS A 10 -7.43 -2.21 -1.78
C LYS A 10 -8.18 -1.63 -0.57
N SER A 11 -9.50 -1.45 -0.69
CA SER A 11 -10.31 -0.79 0.34
C SER A 11 -10.36 -1.59 1.65
N VAL A 12 -10.38 -2.92 1.54
CA VAL A 12 -10.34 -3.84 2.70
C VAL A 12 -9.01 -3.70 3.43
N LEU A 13 -7.88 -3.71 2.70
CA LEU A 13 -6.56 -3.52 3.30
C LEU A 13 -6.43 -2.17 3.99
N ILE A 14 -6.90 -1.08 3.36
CA ILE A 14 -6.93 0.23 3.99
C ILE A 14 -7.75 0.21 5.29
N GLY A 15 -8.91 -0.45 5.28
CA GLY A 15 -9.74 -0.63 6.48
C GLY A 15 -9.02 -1.41 7.58
N MET A 16 -8.31 -2.49 7.24
CA MET A 16 -7.47 -3.24 8.18
C MET A 16 -6.38 -2.36 8.78
N MET A 17 -5.69 -1.57 7.96
CA MET A 17 -4.66 -0.64 8.43
C MET A 17 -5.24 0.42 9.38
N ALA A 18 -6.38 1.02 9.02
CA ALA A 18 -7.03 2.03 9.86
C ALA A 18 -7.49 1.46 11.22
N ARG A 19 -7.91 0.19 11.27
CA ARG A 19 -8.30 -0.47 12.54
C ARG A 19 -7.10 -0.88 13.38
N TYR A 20 -6.09 -1.52 12.77
CA TYR A 20 -5.06 -2.27 13.49
C TYR A 20 -3.73 -1.55 13.65
N THR A 21 -3.49 -0.46 12.92
CA THR A 21 -2.29 0.35 13.12
C THR A 21 -2.36 1.06 14.47
N GLU A 22 -1.29 0.95 15.24
CA GLU A 22 -1.10 1.73 16.46
C GLU A 22 -0.65 3.15 16.09
N ALA A 23 -1.59 4.09 16.20
CA ALA A 23 -1.40 5.51 15.90
C ALA A 23 -2.38 6.31 16.77
N ASP A 24 -2.07 7.55 17.12
CA ASP A 24 -3.00 8.36 17.91
C ASP A 24 -4.23 8.76 17.10
N VAL A 25 -4.04 9.10 15.82
CA VAL A 25 -5.10 9.58 14.93
C VAL A 25 -4.92 8.97 13.54
N ILE A 26 -6.03 8.59 12.91
CA ILE A 26 -6.06 8.19 11.51
C ILE A 26 -6.70 9.32 10.70
N VAL A 27 -6.13 9.68 9.55
CA VAL A 27 -6.71 10.64 8.62
C VAL A 27 -6.87 9.95 7.28
N VAL A 28 -8.08 9.93 6.72
CA VAL A 28 -8.38 9.29 5.44
C VAL A 28 -8.89 10.33 4.46
N GLY A 29 -8.13 10.59 3.40
CA GLY A 29 -8.54 11.39 2.26
C GLY A 29 -9.10 10.50 1.15
N LEU A 30 -10.39 10.64 0.83
CA LEU A 30 -11.09 9.91 -0.24
C LEU A 30 -11.38 10.86 -1.41
N ILE A 31 -10.56 10.79 -2.45
CA ILE A 31 -10.45 11.78 -3.52
C ILE A 31 -10.91 11.16 -4.84
N GLY A 32 -11.98 11.70 -5.42
CA GLY A 32 -12.48 11.29 -6.74
C GLY A 32 -13.07 9.88 -6.80
N GLU A 33 -13.31 9.25 -5.65
CA GLU A 33 -14.06 8.00 -5.56
C GLU A 33 -15.56 8.25 -5.75
N ARG A 34 -16.34 7.22 -6.11
CA ARG A 34 -17.79 7.39 -6.23
C ARG A 34 -18.42 7.56 -4.85
N GLY A 35 -19.44 8.41 -4.72
CA GLY A 35 -20.10 8.65 -3.43
C GLY A 35 -20.60 7.38 -2.71
N ARG A 36 -21.06 6.37 -3.46
CA ARG A 36 -21.44 5.07 -2.91
C ARG A 36 -20.25 4.28 -2.33
N GLU A 37 -19.09 4.34 -2.99
CA GLU A 37 -17.86 3.66 -2.57
C GLU A 37 -17.30 4.35 -1.32
N VAL A 38 -17.41 5.68 -1.23
CA VAL A 38 -17.09 6.46 -0.02
C VAL A 38 -17.96 6.02 1.16
N LYS A 39 -19.29 5.94 0.95
CA LYS A 39 -20.22 5.50 1.99
C LYS A 39 -19.91 4.06 2.45
N GLU A 40 -19.72 3.15 1.50
CA GLU A 40 -19.39 1.75 1.77
C GLU A 40 -18.08 1.62 2.55
N PHE A 41 -17.06 2.39 2.19
CA PHE A 41 -15.79 2.43 2.91
C PHE A 41 -15.99 2.85 4.37
N ILE A 42 -16.72 3.93 4.63
CA ILE A 42 -16.94 4.43 6.01
C ILE A 42 -17.73 3.41 6.84
N GLU A 43 -18.83 2.87 6.28
CA GLU A 43 -19.74 2.00 7.02
C GLU A 43 -19.17 0.58 7.24
N HIS A 44 -18.51 0.00 6.23
CA HIS A 44 -18.14 -1.42 6.22
C HIS A 44 -16.63 -1.65 6.30
N SER A 45 -15.82 -0.83 5.61
CA SER A 45 -14.36 -1.02 5.61
C SER A 45 -13.71 -0.41 6.84
N LEU A 46 -14.14 0.77 7.27
CA LEU A 46 -13.64 1.43 8.47
C LEU A 46 -14.40 0.93 9.70
N GLY A 47 -15.74 0.90 9.61
CA GLY A 47 -16.64 0.51 10.69
C GLY A 47 -16.63 1.53 11.84
N SER A 48 -17.50 1.33 12.84
CA SER A 48 -17.61 2.25 13.99
C SER A 48 -16.28 2.41 14.75
N VAL A 49 -15.60 1.29 15.02
CA VAL A 49 -14.33 1.26 15.76
C VAL A 49 -13.22 2.02 15.02
N GLY A 50 -13.10 1.84 13.70
CA GLY A 50 -12.12 2.59 12.92
C GLY A 50 -12.49 4.07 12.85
N LEU A 51 -13.78 4.39 12.75
CA LEU A 51 -14.27 5.76 12.60
C LEU A 51 -14.07 6.61 13.86
N GLU A 52 -14.22 6.02 15.06
CA GLU A 52 -14.05 6.74 16.35
C GLU A 52 -12.68 7.43 16.50
N ARG A 53 -11.66 6.91 15.83
CA ARG A 53 -10.28 7.43 15.83
C ARG A 53 -9.84 8.01 14.48
N SER A 54 -10.78 8.20 13.56
CA SER A 54 -10.48 8.66 12.19
C SER A 54 -11.13 9.99 11.85
N VAL A 55 -10.38 10.85 11.16
CA VAL A 55 -10.95 11.98 10.42
C VAL A 55 -11.03 11.59 8.94
N VAL A 56 -12.23 11.62 8.38
CA VAL A 56 -12.46 11.30 6.96
C VAL A 56 -12.76 12.58 6.18
N VAL A 57 -11.93 12.88 5.19
CA VAL A 57 -12.12 13.98 4.24
C VAL A 57 -12.47 13.39 2.88
N ALA A 58 -13.70 13.56 2.42
CA ALA A 58 -14.16 13.03 1.15
C ALA A 58 -14.47 14.14 0.13
N ALA A 59 -13.88 14.04 -1.05
CA ALA A 59 -14.19 14.86 -2.22
C ALA A 59 -14.56 13.93 -3.39
N PRO A 60 -15.84 13.54 -3.52
CA PRO A 60 -16.24 12.51 -4.47
C PRO A 60 -16.12 12.95 -5.94
N ALA A 61 -16.24 12.00 -6.87
CA ALA A 61 -16.04 12.20 -8.31
C ALA A 61 -16.96 13.26 -8.97
N ASP A 62 -18.13 13.52 -8.39
CA ASP A 62 -19.10 14.53 -8.85
C ASP A 62 -18.75 15.96 -8.41
N THR A 63 -17.72 16.13 -7.57
CA THR A 63 -17.21 17.44 -7.18
C THR A 63 -16.19 17.98 -8.19
N SER A 64 -16.02 19.31 -8.22
CA SER A 64 -15.09 19.96 -9.15
C SER A 64 -13.65 19.47 -8.93
N PRO A 65 -12.79 19.52 -9.97
CA PRO A 65 -11.37 19.15 -9.82
C PRO A 65 -10.67 19.92 -8.71
N LEU A 66 -11.02 21.21 -8.54
CA LEU A 66 -10.46 22.05 -7.50
C LEU A 66 -10.82 21.54 -6.10
N MET A 67 -12.08 21.13 -5.89
CA MET A 67 -12.52 20.52 -4.64
C MET A 67 -11.79 19.21 -4.35
N ARG A 68 -11.52 18.39 -5.38
CA ARG A 68 -10.72 17.16 -5.24
C ARG A 68 -9.28 17.44 -4.82
N LEU A 69 -8.62 18.43 -5.43
CA LEU A 69 -7.28 18.86 -5.00
C LEU A 69 -7.29 19.42 -3.57
N GLN A 70 -8.32 20.20 -3.22
CA GLN A 70 -8.48 20.76 -1.88
C GLN A 70 -8.75 19.68 -0.84
N GLY A 71 -9.52 18.64 -1.16
CA GLY A 71 -9.76 17.50 -0.27
C GLY A 71 -8.46 16.81 0.14
N ALA A 72 -7.57 16.56 -0.83
CA ALA A 72 -6.26 15.98 -0.55
C ALA A 72 -5.40 16.93 0.31
N ALA A 73 -5.33 18.21 -0.07
CA ALA A 73 -4.56 19.20 0.68
C ALA A 73 -5.07 19.35 2.12
N TYR A 74 -6.39 19.31 2.31
CA TYR A 74 -7.03 19.45 3.61
C TYR A 74 -6.82 18.24 4.50
N ALA A 75 -6.94 17.02 3.96
CA ALA A 75 -6.59 15.80 4.71
C ALA A 75 -5.13 15.85 5.20
N THR A 76 -4.19 16.28 4.35
CA THR A 76 -2.80 16.47 4.77
C THR A 76 -2.66 17.55 5.84
N THR A 77 -3.36 18.68 5.73
CA THR A 77 -3.35 19.74 6.75
C THR A 77 -3.89 19.27 8.10
N VAL A 78 -4.94 18.45 8.10
CA VAL A 78 -5.46 17.83 9.34
C VAL A 78 -4.40 16.92 9.96
N ALA A 79 -3.70 16.12 9.17
CA ALA A 79 -2.61 15.28 9.66
C ALA A 79 -1.44 16.10 10.23
N GLU A 80 -1.04 17.18 9.55
CA GLU A 80 -0.03 18.14 10.03
C GLU A 80 -0.43 18.75 11.37
N TYR A 81 -1.68 19.18 11.51
CA TYR A 81 -2.19 19.72 12.76
C TYR A 81 -1.97 18.72 13.91
N PHE A 82 -2.35 17.46 13.75
CA PHE A 82 -2.16 16.45 14.81
C PHE A 82 -0.69 16.12 15.06
N ARG A 83 0.14 16.03 14.02
CA ARG A 83 1.60 15.87 14.16
C ARG A 83 2.19 16.98 15.02
N ASP A 84 1.81 18.22 14.77
CA ASP A 84 2.31 19.40 15.48
C ASP A 84 1.79 19.46 16.93
N GLN A 85 0.73 18.72 17.25
CA GLN A 85 0.28 18.44 18.63
C GLN A 85 1.00 17.24 19.28
N GLY A 86 2.09 16.75 18.68
CA GLY A 86 2.86 15.62 19.20
C GLY A 86 2.27 14.24 18.90
N LYS A 87 1.27 14.14 18.01
CA LYS A 87 0.57 12.88 17.71
C LYS A 87 1.24 12.07 16.62
N GLN A 88 1.17 10.75 16.74
CA GLN A 88 1.52 9.81 15.69
C GLN A 88 0.30 9.60 14.78
N VAL A 89 0.38 10.05 13.53
CA VAL A 89 -0.74 10.06 12.59
C VAL A 89 -0.53 9.07 11.47
N LEU A 90 -1.55 8.24 11.18
CA LEU A 90 -1.62 7.49 9.93
C LEU A 90 -2.44 8.29 8.91
N LEU A 91 -1.82 8.75 7.84
CA LEU A 91 -2.52 9.38 6.71
C LEU A 91 -2.72 8.36 5.59
N VAL A 92 -3.97 8.12 5.18
CA VAL A 92 -4.27 7.37 3.96
C VAL A 92 -4.84 8.33 2.92
N MET A 93 -4.19 8.41 1.77
CA MET A 93 -4.61 9.24 0.64
C MET A 93 -5.05 8.34 -0.51
N ASP A 94 -6.37 8.21 -0.71
CA ASP A 94 -6.99 7.38 -1.74
C ASP A 94 -7.75 8.25 -2.76
N SER A 95 -7.20 8.61 -3.93
CA SER A 95 -5.90 8.18 -4.46
C SER A 95 -5.07 9.32 -5.04
N LEU A 96 -3.77 9.07 -5.10
CA LEU A 96 -2.80 9.95 -5.77
C LEU A 96 -3.08 10.03 -7.28
N THR A 97 -3.57 8.93 -7.88
CA THR A 97 -4.05 8.92 -9.28
C THR A 97 -5.20 9.89 -9.48
N ARG A 98 -6.21 9.87 -8.62
CA ARG A 98 -7.35 10.81 -8.73
C ARG A 98 -6.96 12.26 -8.47
N TYR A 99 -6.00 12.50 -7.59
CA TYR A 99 -5.39 13.82 -7.39
C TYR A 99 -4.68 14.31 -8.67
N ALA A 100 -3.84 13.46 -9.28
CA ALA A 100 -3.17 13.78 -10.54
C ALA A 100 -4.15 14.05 -11.69
N MET A 101 -5.20 13.24 -11.81
CA MET A 101 -6.25 13.42 -12.80
C MET A 101 -7.01 14.75 -12.62
N ALA A 102 -7.28 15.15 -11.37
CA ALA A 102 -7.90 16.44 -11.07
C ALA A 102 -7.01 17.61 -11.50
N GLN A 103 -5.70 17.54 -11.21
CA GLN A 103 -4.76 18.56 -11.68
C GLN A 103 -4.68 18.60 -13.21
N ARG A 104 -4.65 17.42 -13.87
CA ARG A 104 -4.67 17.32 -15.33
C ARG A 104 -5.89 18.03 -15.93
N GLU A 105 -7.07 17.84 -15.36
CA GLU A 105 -8.31 18.46 -15.84
C GLU A 105 -8.24 19.99 -15.78
N ILE A 106 -7.73 20.54 -14.68
CA ILE A 106 -7.52 22.00 -14.52
C ILE A 106 -6.48 22.51 -15.51
N ALA A 107 -5.35 21.83 -15.61
CA ALA A 107 -4.23 22.19 -16.47
C ALA A 107 -4.64 22.24 -17.96
N LEU A 108 -5.38 21.23 -18.43
CA LEU A 108 -5.89 21.21 -19.80
C LEU A 108 -6.90 22.32 -20.06
N ALA A 109 -7.76 22.65 -19.08
CA ALA A 109 -8.75 23.71 -19.22
C ALA A 109 -8.11 25.11 -19.38
N ILE A 110 -6.91 25.32 -18.85
CA ILE A 110 -6.14 26.57 -19.00
C ILE A 110 -5.12 26.52 -20.16
N GLY A 111 -5.12 25.44 -20.96
CA GLY A 111 -4.30 25.32 -22.16
C GLY A 111 -2.88 24.77 -21.95
N GLU A 112 -2.58 24.15 -20.80
CA GLU A 112 -1.27 23.52 -20.58
C GLU A 112 -1.15 22.22 -21.42
N PRO A 113 -0.11 22.08 -22.27
CA PRO A 113 0.00 20.92 -23.16
C PRO A 113 0.38 19.63 -22.40
N PRO A 114 -0.23 18.47 -22.73
CA PRO A 114 0.05 17.20 -22.06
C PRO A 114 1.27 16.48 -22.65
N VAL A 115 2.48 16.92 -22.28
CA VAL A 115 3.74 16.44 -22.88
C VAL A 115 4.21 15.07 -22.38
N THR A 116 3.75 14.60 -21.22
CA THR A 116 4.21 13.34 -20.63
C THR A 116 3.07 12.33 -20.59
N ARG A 117 2.95 11.51 -21.65
CA ARG A 117 1.93 10.44 -21.78
C ARG A 117 0.51 10.92 -21.43
N GLY A 118 0.12 12.11 -21.90
CA GLY A 118 -1.21 12.66 -21.64
C GLY A 118 -1.34 13.46 -20.34
N TYR A 119 -0.28 13.63 -19.56
CA TYR A 119 -0.25 14.50 -18.37
C TYR A 119 0.56 15.78 -18.61
N PRO A 120 0.03 16.96 -18.23
CA PRO A 120 0.77 18.22 -18.21
C PRO A 120 1.88 18.24 -17.15
N PRO A 121 2.98 18.99 -17.36
CA PRO A 121 4.09 19.11 -16.40
C PRO A 121 3.67 19.49 -14.99
N SER A 122 2.65 20.35 -14.83
CA SER A 122 2.15 20.80 -13.53
C SER A 122 1.67 19.66 -12.62
N VAL A 123 1.26 18.52 -13.18
CA VAL A 123 0.87 17.33 -12.43
C VAL A 123 2.08 16.79 -11.65
N PHE A 124 3.22 16.62 -12.33
CA PHE A 124 4.44 16.07 -11.73
C PHE A 124 5.13 17.04 -10.78
N ALA A 125 4.87 18.35 -10.89
CA ALA A 125 5.30 19.33 -9.90
C ALA A 125 4.44 19.27 -8.61
N ARG A 126 3.14 18.94 -8.72
CA ARG A 126 2.23 18.87 -7.57
C ARG A 126 2.34 17.60 -6.75
N LEU A 127 2.67 16.46 -7.38
CA LEU A 127 2.78 15.18 -6.67
C LEU A 127 3.82 15.23 -5.53
N PRO A 128 5.08 15.65 -5.75
CA PRO A 128 6.05 15.81 -4.67
C PRO A 128 5.57 16.83 -3.63
N ALA A 129 5.02 17.97 -4.06
CA ALA A 129 4.56 19.02 -3.15
C ALA A 129 3.49 18.55 -2.15
N LEU A 130 2.67 17.55 -2.52
CA LEU A 130 1.71 16.93 -1.61
C LEU A 130 2.37 15.85 -0.73
N VAL A 131 3.23 15.01 -1.31
CA VAL A 131 3.83 13.86 -0.63
C VAL A 131 4.86 14.28 0.43
N GLU A 132 5.70 15.27 0.12
CA GLU A 132 6.77 15.79 1.00
C GLU A 132 6.25 16.49 2.28
N ARG A 133 4.93 16.66 2.40
CA ARG A 133 4.29 17.21 3.61
C ARG A 133 4.16 16.17 4.73
N ALA A 134 4.17 14.88 4.38
CA ALA A 134 4.17 13.79 5.35
C ALA A 134 5.60 13.51 5.83
N GLY A 135 5.73 13.04 7.07
CA GLY A 135 7.02 12.73 7.67
C GLY A 135 7.04 12.94 9.18
N ASN A 136 8.21 12.70 9.77
CA ASN A 136 8.45 12.95 11.19
C ASN A 136 8.53 14.46 11.47
N GLY A 137 7.95 14.88 12.59
CA GLY A 137 8.17 16.22 13.12
C GLY A 137 9.55 16.37 13.77
N PRO A 138 9.79 17.49 14.49
CA PRO A 138 10.99 17.67 15.29
C PRO A 138 11.18 16.54 16.32
N GLU A 139 12.42 16.38 16.80
CA GLU A 139 12.74 15.38 17.83
C GLU A 139 11.84 15.53 19.07
N GLY A 140 11.23 14.41 19.50
CA GLY A 140 10.24 14.40 20.59
C GLY A 140 8.83 14.84 20.18
N GLY A 141 8.61 15.20 18.92
CA GLY A 141 7.31 15.57 18.36
C GLY A 141 6.49 14.41 17.79
N GLY A 142 5.44 14.76 17.04
CA GLY A 142 4.58 13.79 16.35
C GLY A 142 5.15 13.32 15.01
N SER A 143 4.41 12.46 14.32
CA SER A 143 4.76 12.02 12.95
C SER A 143 3.53 11.88 12.07
N ILE A 144 3.75 11.87 10.76
CA ILE A 144 2.76 11.44 9.77
C ILE A 144 3.38 10.30 8.97
N THR A 145 2.85 9.08 9.17
CA THR A 145 3.14 7.95 8.29
C THR A 145 2.05 7.89 7.23
N ALA A 146 2.42 8.02 5.94
CA ALA A 146 1.45 8.17 4.87
C ALA A 146 1.41 7.00 3.87
N PHE A 147 0.21 6.55 3.53
CA PHE A 147 -0.06 5.62 2.44
C PHE A 147 -0.84 6.32 1.34
N TYR A 148 -0.13 6.60 0.24
CA TYR A 148 -0.72 7.10 -0.99
C TYR A 148 -1.09 5.93 -1.90
N THR A 149 -2.37 5.77 -2.21
CA THR A 149 -2.81 4.73 -3.16
C THR A 149 -2.58 5.20 -4.59
N VAL A 150 -2.23 4.28 -5.46
CA VAL A 150 -2.07 4.48 -6.90
C VAL A 150 -2.87 3.41 -7.61
N LEU A 151 -3.79 3.85 -8.47
CA LEU A 151 -4.60 2.97 -9.29
C LEU A 151 -3.77 2.51 -10.49
N ALA A 152 -3.24 1.29 -10.41
CA ALA A 152 -2.55 0.65 -11.53
C ALA A 152 -3.55 -0.20 -12.30
N GLU A 153 -4.10 0.34 -13.40
CA GLU A 153 -5.01 -0.40 -14.27
C GLU A 153 -4.23 -1.43 -15.09
N GLY A 154 -4.31 -2.70 -14.66
CA GLY A 154 -3.92 -3.88 -15.45
C GLY A 154 -2.44 -3.97 -15.82
N ASP A 155 -1.57 -4.31 -14.86
CA ASP A 155 -0.12 -4.56 -15.03
C ASP A 155 0.64 -3.54 -15.89
N ASP A 156 0.07 -2.36 -16.14
CA ASP A 156 0.67 -1.34 -16.98
C ASP A 156 1.82 -0.67 -16.20
N GLN A 157 3.01 -1.22 -16.38
CA GLN A 157 4.25 -0.67 -15.86
C GLN A 157 4.58 0.71 -16.46
N GLN A 158 3.76 1.24 -17.38
CA GLN A 158 3.96 2.51 -18.06
C GLN A 158 3.02 3.64 -17.57
N ASP A 159 2.28 3.46 -16.47
CA ASP A 159 1.55 4.59 -15.88
C ASP A 159 2.53 5.64 -15.32
N PRO A 160 2.57 6.88 -15.88
CA PRO A 160 3.49 7.91 -15.42
C PRO A 160 3.23 8.34 -13.97
N ILE A 161 2.01 8.15 -13.43
CA ILE A 161 1.70 8.45 -12.03
C ILE A 161 2.32 7.38 -11.13
N ALA A 162 2.21 6.12 -11.51
CA ALA A 162 2.89 5.01 -10.82
C ALA A 162 4.41 5.20 -10.80
N ASP A 163 5.01 5.58 -11.93
CA ASP A 163 6.46 5.83 -12.01
C ASP A 163 6.88 7.01 -11.12
N SER A 164 6.14 8.13 -11.18
CA SER A 164 6.40 9.29 -10.33
C SER A 164 6.27 8.93 -8.84
N ALA A 165 5.23 8.17 -8.46
CA ALA A 165 5.02 7.71 -7.10
C ALA A 165 6.16 6.81 -6.61
N ARG A 166 6.66 5.87 -7.43
CA ARG A 166 7.83 5.04 -7.07
C ARG A 166 9.09 5.87 -6.88
N ALA A 167 9.25 6.96 -7.61
CA ALA A 167 10.41 7.83 -7.49
C ALA A 167 10.40 8.62 -6.17
N ILE A 168 9.25 9.18 -5.81
CA ILE A 168 9.13 10.12 -4.68
C ILE A 168 8.77 9.47 -3.33
N LEU A 169 8.31 8.22 -3.31
CA LEU A 169 7.93 7.51 -2.08
C LEU A 169 9.06 6.62 -1.55
N ASP A 170 9.07 6.40 -0.23
CA ASP A 170 10.02 5.54 0.48
C ASP A 170 9.80 4.03 0.30
N GLY A 171 8.93 3.64 -0.63
CA GLY A 171 8.56 2.25 -0.86
C GLY A 171 7.13 2.10 -1.34
N HIS A 172 6.76 0.85 -1.61
CA HIS A 172 5.44 0.51 -2.10
C HIS A 172 5.03 -0.92 -1.74
N ILE A 173 3.74 -1.07 -1.51
CA ILE A 173 3.03 -2.35 -1.43
C ILE A 173 2.27 -2.51 -2.74
N VAL A 174 2.43 -3.64 -3.41
CA VAL A 174 1.75 -3.97 -4.66
C VAL A 174 0.71 -5.04 -4.40
N LEU A 175 -0.54 -4.74 -4.80
CA LEU A 175 -1.63 -5.71 -4.80
C LEU A 175 -1.85 -6.24 -6.21
N THR A 176 -1.79 -7.57 -6.38
CA THR A 176 -1.91 -8.20 -7.70
C THR A 176 -3.24 -8.92 -7.86
N ARG A 177 -3.77 -8.86 -9.09
CA ARG A 177 -4.98 -9.62 -9.44
C ARG A 177 -4.74 -11.12 -9.40
N ALA A 178 -3.54 -11.58 -9.77
CA ALA A 178 -3.18 -13.00 -9.73
C ALA A 178 -3.36 -13.61 -8.33
N LEU A 179 -2.98 -12.90 -7.27
CA LEU A 179 -3.20 -13.37 -5.88
C LEU A 179 -4.68 -13.28 -5.48
N ALA A 180 -5.35 -12.18 -5.83
CA ALA A 180 -6.77 -11.99 -5.54
C ALA A 180 -7.67 -13.09 -6.16
N ASP A 181 -7.40 -13.48 -7.41
CA ASP A 181 -8.12 -14.53 -8.13
C ASP A 181 -7.89 -15.93 -7.53
N GLN A 182 -6.77 -16.13 -6.83
CA GLN A 182 -6.46 -17.35 -6.07
C GLN A 182 -7.12 -17.38 -4.69
N GLY A 183 -7.84 -16.31 -4.30
CA GLY A 183 -8.38 -16.17 -2.94
C GLY A 183 -7.33 -15.80 -1.89
N HIS A 184 -6.12 -15.42 -2.30
CA HIS A 184 -5.04 -15.01 -1.39
C HIS A 184 -5.23 -13.56 -0.96
N TYR A 185 -5.63 -13.35 0.31
CA TYR A 185 -5.82 -12.03 0.89
C TYR A 185 -5.03 -11.84 2.20
N PRO A 186 -4.40 -10.66 2.40
CA PRO A 186 -4.23 -9.57 1.44
C PRO A 186 -3.44 -9.98 0.19
N ALA A 187 -3.81 -9.44 -0.98
CA ALA A 187 -3.24 -9.83 -2.28
C ALA A 187 -1.85 -9.20 -2.54
N ILE A 188 -0.99 -9.15 -1.51
CA ILE A 188 0.31 -8.46 -1.53
C ILE A 188 1.35 -9.32 -2.24
N ASP A 189 1.93 -8.78 -3.30
CA ASP A 189 3.10 -9.35 -3.96
C ASP A 189 4.38 -8.89 -3.27
N ILE A 190 5.01 -9.79 -2.52
CA ILE A 190 6.24 -9.50 -1.76
C ILE A 190 7.50 -9.36 -2.64
N GLU A 191 7.47 -9.83 -3.89
CA GLU A 191 8.57 -9.68 -4.84
C GLU A 191 8.57 -8.28 -5.43
N GLN A 192 7.38 -7.78 -5.77
CA GLN A 192 7.17 -6.44 -6.32
C GLN A 192 7.06 -5.33 -5.25
N SER A 193 6.88 -5.70 -3.98
CA SER A 193 6.81 -4.75 -2.86
C SER A 193 8.17 -4.50 -2.21
N ILE A 194 8.36 -3.28 -1.71
CA ILE A 194 9.58 -2.86 -1.02
C ILE A 194 9.28 -1.76 0.01
N SER A 195 9.97 -1.81 1.15
CA SER A 195 10.12 -0.67 2.06
C SER A 195 11.60 -0.29 2.10
N ARG A 196 11.93 0.94 1.65
CA ARG A 196 13.32 1.42 1.67
C ARG A 196 13.79 1.68 3.09
N ALA A 197 12.89 2.01 4.02
CA ALA A 197 13.24 2.25 5.41
C ALA A 197 13.53 0.96 6.21
N MET A 198 13.10 -0.21 5.72
CA MET A 198 13.16 -1.47 6.47
C MET A 198 14.54 -1.79 7.06
N HIS A 199 15.61 -1.57 6.29
CA HIS A 199 16.98 -1.84 6.73
C HIS A 199 17.41 -1.04 7.97
N ASN A 200 16.81 0.13 8.21
CA ASN A 200 17.08 0.97 9.37
C ASN A 200 16.11 0.70 10.53
N MET A 201 15.09 -0.16 10.33
CA MET A 201 14.02 -0.41 11.29
C MET A 201 14.15 -1.77 11.98
N VAL A 202 14.87 -2.73 11.39
CA VAL A 202 14.98 -4.10 11.91
C VAL A 202 16.44 -4.50 12.09
N GLY A 203 16.72 -5.33 13.10
CA GLY A 203 18.06 -5.89 13.29
C GLY A 203 18.40 -6.98 12.27
N ASP A 204 19.70 -7.28 12.15
CA ASP A 204 20.25 -8.22 11.15
C ASP A 204 19.56 -9.60 11.17
N ALA A 205 19.33 -10.16 12.35
CA ALA A 205 18.68 -11.47 12.48
C ALA A 205 17.26 -11.49 11.90
N HIS A 206 16.48 -10.42 12.05
CA HIS A 206 15.16 -10.30 11.44
C HIS A 206 15.32 -10.14 9.91
N PHE A 207 16.25 -9.30 9.47
CA PHE A 207 16.49 -9.07 8.05
C PHE A 207 16.89 -10.36 7.30
N ASP A 208 17.74 -11.19 7.91
CA ASP A 208 18.15 -12.48 7.38
C ASP A 208 16.97 -13.44 7.21
N ARG A 209 16.03 -13.45 8.15
CA ARG A 209 14.79 -14.25 8.03
C ARG A 209 13.91 -13.77 6.88
N VAL A 210 13.79 -12.46 6.69
CA VAL A 210 13.04 -11.91 5.55
C VAL A 210 13.71 -12.26 4.23
N ARG A 211 15.05 -12.21 4.16
CA ARG A 211 15.80 -12.62 2.97
C ARG A 211 15.60 -14.12 2.68
N GLN A 212 15.69 -14.97 3.69
CA GLN A 212 15.45 -16.40 3.57
C GLN A 212 14.02 -16.69 3.10
N PHE A 213 13.02 -16.00 3.67
CA PHE A 213 11.63 -16.08 3.22
C PHE A 213 11.50 -15.75 1.73
N LYS A 214 12.00 -14.58 1.31
CA LYS A 214 11.91 -14.15 -0.11
C LYS A 214 12.64 -15.10 -1.06
N GLN A 215 13.77 -15.67 -0.65
CA GLN A 215 14.52 -16.62 -1.47
C GLN A 215 13.73 -17.91 -1.73
N LEU A 216 13.16 -18.52 -0.68
CA LEU A 216 12.36 -19.73 -0.82
C LEU A 216 11.07 -19.45 -1.60
N PHE A 217 10.36 -18.36 -1.26
CA PHE A 217 9.15 -17.97 -1.96
C PHE A 217 9.43 -17.75 -3.46
N SER A 218 10.46 -16.97 -3.81
CA SER A 218 10.84 -16.72 -5.21
C SER A 218 11.25 -18.00 -5.94
N ARG A 219 11.97 -18.91 -5.28
CA ARG A 219 12.37 -20.20 -5.88
C ARG A 219 11.15 -21.04 -6.23
N TYR A 220 10.17 -21.10 -5.33
CA TYR A 220 8.91 -21.79 -5.60
C TYR A 220 8.15 -21.13 -6.76
N GLN A 221 7.95 -19.80 -6.72
CA GLN A 221 7.15 -19.08 -7.72
C GLN A 221 7.69 -19.27 -9.14
N ARG A 222 9.01 -19.20 -9.33
CA ARG A 222 9.65 -19.41 -10.65
C ARG A 222 9.51 -20.83 -11.20
N SER A 223 9.21 -21.80 -10.34
CA SER A 223 9.08 -23.21 -10.70
C SER A 223 7.63 -23.71 -10.61
N ARG A 224 6.67 -22.85 -10.25
CA ARG A 224 5.27 -23.21 -10.02
C ARG A 224 4.63 -23.92 -11.22
N ASP A 225 4.87 -23.41 -12.43
CA ASP A 225 4.32 -24.00 -13.65
C ASP A 225 4.95 -25.38 -13.95
N LEU A 226 6.26 -25.53 -13.71
CA LEU A 226 6.96 -26.82 -13.86
C LEU A 226 6.45 -27.86 -12.86
N ILE A 227 6.15 -27.44 -11.63
CA ILE A 227 5.55 -28.30 -10.61
C ILE A 227 4.13 -28.71 -11.03
N ALA A 228 3.33 -27.76 -11.53
CA ALA A 228 1.94 -28.00 -11.94
C ALA A 228 1.82 -29.00 -13.10
N VAL A 229 2.79 -29.02 -14.04
CA VAL A 229 2.83 -30.00 -15.15
C VAL A 229 3.50 -31.33 -14.77
N GLY A 230 3.93 -31.50 -13.50
CA GLY A 230 4.56 -32.73 -13.01
C GLY A 230 6.02 -32.91 -13.43
N ALA A 231 6.70 -31.85 -13.89
CA ALA A 231 8.10 -31.90 -14.31
C ALA A 231 9.10 -31.75 -13.16
N TYR A 232 8.62 -31.49 -11.94
CA TYR A 232 9.45 -31.42 -10.73
C TYR A 232 9.82 -32.82 -10.23
N GLN A 233 11.12 -33.04 -9.98
CA GLN A 233 11.65 -34.26 -9.39
C GLN A 233 12.41 -33.93 -8.11
N GLN A 234 11.96 -34.50 -7.00
CA GLN A 234 12.61 -34.33 -5.70
C GLN A 234 14.05 -34.89 -5.73
N GLY A 235 14.99 -34.16 -5.13
CA GLY A 235 16.40 -34.51 -5.05
C GLY A 235 17.26 -33.97 -6.19
N ALA A 236 16.66 -33.44 -7.26
CA ALA A 236 17.39 -32.85 -8.38
C ALA A 236 17.92 -31.44 -8.05
N ASP A 237 17.20 -30.70 -7.21
CA ASP A 237 17.60 -29.38 -6.73
C ASP A 237 17.23 -29.21 -5.25
N PRO A 238 18.20 -29.32 -4.33
CA PRO A 238 17.95 -29.21 -2.90
C PRO A 238 17.29 -27.89 -2.47
N MET A 239 17.53 -26.80 -3.21
CA MET A 239 16.95 -25.50 -2.88
C MET A 239 15.49 -25.41 -3.31
N LEU A 240 15.15 -25.96 -4.49
CA LEU A 240 13.76 -26.06 -4.91
C LEU A 240 12.99 -27.05 -4.02
N ASP A 241 13.60 -28.17 -3.62
CA ASP A 241 12.98 -29.12 -2.70
C ASP A 241 12.59 -28.44 -1.39
N LEU A 242 13.50 -27.65 -0.81
CA LEU A 242 13.24 -26.87 0.40
C LEU A 242 12.13 -25.84 0.19
N ALA A 243 12.13 -25.14 -0.96
CA ALA A 243 11.10 -24.16 -1.30
C ALA A 243 9.71 -24.80 -1.44
N VAL A 244 9.62 -25.95 -2.12
CA VAL A 244 8.38 -26.73 -2.29
C VAL A 244 7.86 -27.21 -0.95
N ALA A 245 8.73 -27.74 -0.08
CA ALA A 245 8.36 -28.18 1.26
C ALA A 245 7.90 -27.02 2.16
N ALA A 246 8.54 -25.85 2.06
CA ALA A 246 8.22 -24.69 2.87
C ALA A 246 6.96 -23.94 2.40
N TYR A 247 6.66 -23.96 1.10
CA TYR A 247 5.66 -23.08 0.48
C TYR A 247 4.30 -23.04 1.20
N PRO A 248 3.65 -24.17 1.58
CA PRO A 248 2.36 -24.12 2.26
C PRO A 248 2.37 -23.29 3.54
N ARG A 249 3.48 -23.30 4.29
CA ARG A 249 3.65 -22.51 5.51
C ARG A 249 3.94 -21.04 5.21
N LEU A 250 4.71 -20.76 4.15
CA LEU A 250 4.98 -19.39 3.70
C LEU A 250 3.70 -18.72 3.20
N GLU A 251 2.90 -19.42 2.40
CA GLU A 251 1.62 -18.95 1.88
C GLU A 251 0.62 -18.66 3.01
N ALA A 252 0.49 -19.58 3.96
CA ALA A 252 -0.37 -19.37 5.12
C ALA A 252 0.07 -18.18 5.98
N PHE A 253 1.37 -17.89 6.06
CA PHE A 253 1.89 -16.72 6.78
C PHE A 253 1.53 -15.39 6.09
N LEU A 254 1.39 -15.36 4.77
CA LEU A 254 1.05 -14.14 4.01
C LEU A 254 -0.46 -13.85 4.00
N GLN A 255 -1.29 -14.84 4.28
CA GLN A 255 -2.73 -14.67 4.33
C GLN A 255 -3.19 -14.22 5.72
N GLN A 256 -4.15 -13.31 5.76
CA GLN A 256 -4.69 -12.76 6.99
C GLN A 256 -6.18 -12.43 6.81
N ARG A 257 -6.99 -12.82 7.79
CA ARG A 257 -8.42 -12.47 7.78
C ARG A 257 -8.65 -10.99 8.08
N ILE A 258 -9.77 -10.46 7.62
CA ILE A 258 -10.16 -9.04 7.82
C ILE A 258 -10.26 -8.67 9.30
N ASP A 259 -10.68 -9.61 10.14
CA ASP A 259 -10.85 -9.48 11.59
C ASP A 259 -9.66 -9.98 12.41
N GLU A 260 -8.63 -10.52 11.74
CA GLU A 260 -7.39 -10.95 12.39
C GLU A 260 -6.45 -9.75 12.53
N ARG A 261 -5.99 -9.51 13.76
CA ARG A 261 -4.93 -8.54 14.06
C ARG A 261 -3.65 -9.29 14.38
N GLU A 262 -2.57 -8.86 13.76
CA GLU A 262 -1.21 -9.32 14.07
C GLU A 262 -0.37 -8.12 14.51
N ASP A 263 0.28 -8.22 15.66
CA ASP A 263 1.21 -7.20 16.13
C ASP A 263 2.65 -7.52 15.69
N THR A 264 3.58 -6.58 15.89
CA THR A 264 4.96 -6.75 15.44
C THR A 264 5.65 -7.93 16.11
N ILE A 265 5.40 -8.18 17.39
CA ILE A 265 6.06 -9.25 18.15
C ILE A 265 5.55 -10.61 17.67
N GLY A 266 4.23 -10.76 17.54
CA GLY A 266 3.57 -11.95 17.03
C GLY A 266 3.97 -12.27 15.59
N ALA A 267 4.01 -11.27 14.70
CA ALA A 267 4.49 -11.43 13.32
C ALA A 267 5.93 -11.95 13.25
N VAL A 268 6.84 -11.37 14.04
CA VAL A 268 8.25 -11.80 14.08
C VAL A 268 8.38 -13.21 14.65
N ASN A 269 7.60 -13.56 15.68
CA ASN A 269 7.60 -14.91 16.23
C ASN A 269 7.09 -15.94 15.21
N LYS A 270 5.97 -15.65 14.52
CA LYS A 270 5.45 -16.49 13.44
C LYS A 270 6.48 -16.66 12.32
N LEU A 271 7.16 -15.58 11.91
CA LEU A 271 8.23 -15.62 10.90
C LEU A 271 9.38 -16.55 11.34
N ASN A 272 9.84 -16.43 12.59
CA ASN A 272 10.91 -17.29 13.11
C ASN A 272 10.49 -18.76 13.14
N GLN A 273 9.25 -19.05 13.53
CA GLN A 273 8.72 -20.42 13.60
C GLN A 273 8.69 -21.13 12.24
N LEU A 274 8.59 -20.39 11.12
CA LEU A 274 8.68 -20.97 9.77
C LEU A 274 9.98 -21.74 9.54
N PHE A 275 11.07 -21.30 10.19
CA PHE A 275 12.41 -21.84 9.99
C PHE A 275 12.95 -22.61 11.21
N SER A 276 12.17 -22.73 12.29
CA SER A 276 12.58 -23.33 13.56
C SER A 276 12.37 -24.85 13.64
N GLY A 277 12.02 -25.51 12.52
CA GLY A 277 11.64 -26.92 12.48
C GLY A 277 12.33 -27.73 11.38
N GLY A 278 13.60 -27.43 11.12
CA GLY A 278 14.49 -28.23 10.28
C GLY A 278 15.38 -29.13 11.11
#